data_AF-A0A958HPM1-F1
#
_entry.id   AF-A0A958HPM1-F1
#
_cell.length_a   1.000
_cell.length_b   1.000
_cell.length_c   1.000
_cell.angle_alpha   90.00
_cell.angle_beta   90.00
_cell.angle_gamma   90.00
#
_symmetry.space_group_name_H-M   'P 1'
#
loop_
_entity.id
_entity.type
_entity.pdbx_description
1 polymer ?
#
loop_
_entity_poly.entity_id
_entity_poly.type
_entity_poly.pdbx_seq_one_letter_code
_entity_poly.pdbx_strand_id
1 'polypeptide(L)'
;MSDTVFVGRKAELARLTAHLDKALAGKGQIVFISGEAGSGKSALMAEFARNAQMSHPDLIIGQGTCNAQTGMGEAYLPFREILGVLTGN
;
A
#
# COMPACT_ATOMS: atom_id res chain seq x y z
N MET A 1 1.22 0.12 -21.62
CA MET A 1 1.30 0.55 -20.21
C MET A 1 2.32 1.66 -20.12
N SER A 2 1.91 2.88 -19.78
CA SER A 2 2.83 3.98 -19.53
C SER A 2 3.59 3.70 -18.24
N ASP A 3 4.86 3.33 -18.36
CA ASP A 3 5.78 3.23 -17.23
C ASP A 3 5.92 4.63 -16.63
N THR A 4 5.11 4.89 -15.61
CA THR A 4 5.03 6.20 -15.00
C THR A 4 6.21 6.30 -14.06
N VAL A 5 7.27 7.00 -14.49
CA VAL A 5 8.49 7.15 -13.72
C VAL A 5 8.15 7.79 -12.38
N PHE A 6 8.40 7.08 -11.28
CA PHE A 6 8.26 7.62 -9.94
C PHE A 6 9.49 8.47 -9.60
N VAL A 7 9.29 9.76 -9.33
CA VAL A 7 10.38 10.71 -9.08
C VAL A 7 10.23 11.35 -7.70
N GLY A 8 11.35 11.49 -6.99
CA GLY A 8 11.39 12.10 -5.66
C GLY A 8 10.95 11.14 -4.54
N ARG A 9 10.54 11.70 -3.40
CA ARG A 9 9.98 10.96 -2.24
C ARG A 9 10.90 9.90 -1.59
N LYS A 10 12.22 10.03 -1.77
CA LYS A 10 13.21 9.09 -1.19
C LYS A 10 13.12 9.02 0.33
N ALA A 11 12.85 10.14 1.00
CA ALA A 11 12.74 10.18 2.46
C ALA A 11 11.49 9.44 2.96
N GLU A 12 10.36 9.62 2.28
CA GLU A 12 9.11 8.95 2.61
C GLU A 12 9.20 7.44 2.35
N LEU A 13 9.79 7.02 1.22
CA LEU A 13 10.07 5.61 0.94
C LEU A 13 10.98 5.00 2.02
N ALA A 14 12.10 5.67 2.36
CA ALA A 14 13.00 5.19 3.40
C ALA A 14 12.29 5.02 4.76
N ARG A 15 11.39 5.96 5.10
CA ARG A 15 10.58 5.85 6.32
C ARG A 15 9.63 4.67 6.28
N LEU A 16 8.95 4.43 5.16
CA LEU A 16 8.07 3.28 4.99
C LEU A 16 8.85 1.96 5.05
N THR A 17 10.02 1.88 4.41
CA THR A 17 10.93 0.72 4.50
C THR A 17 11.34 0.45 5.95
N ALA A 18 11.72 1.48 6.71
CA ALA A 18 12.07 1.30 8.12
C ALA A 18 10.89 0.81 9.00
N HIS A 19 9.65 1.10 8.61
CA HIS A 19 8.47 0.50 9.24
C HIS A 19 8.26 -0.95 8.79
N LEU A 20 8.48 -1.26 7.52
CA LEU A 20 8.45 -2.63 7.02
C LEU A 20 9.45 -3.53 7.76
N ASP A 21 10.68 -3.06 7.97
CA ASP A 21 11.71 -3.81 8.69
C ASP A 21 11.26 -4.18 10.11
N LYS A 22 10.56 -3.26 10.80
CA LYS A 22 9.96 -3.54 12.12
C LYS A 22 8.84 -4.56 12.05
N ALA A 23 7.99 -4.47 11.02
CA ALA A 23 6.91 -5.42 10.79
C ALA A 23 7.44 -6.83 10.51
N LEU A 24 8.48 -6.95 9.68
CA LEU A 24 9.17 -8.21 9.39
C LEU A 24 9.87 -8.77 10.63
N ALA A 25 10.33 -7.92 11.55
CA ALA A 25 10.84 -8.32 12.86
C ALA A 25 9.72 -8.69 13.87
N GLY A 26 8.49 -8.90 13.41
CA GLY A 26 7.34 -9.33 14.24
C GLY A 26 6.63 -8.20 14.99
N LYS A 27 6.97 -6.93 14.74
CA LYS A 27 6.33 -5.77 15.37
C LYS A 27 5.43 -5.07 14.36
N GLY A 28 4.18 -5.52 14.26
CA GLY A 28 3.18 -4.95 13.34
C GLY A 28 3.12 -3.42 13.40
N GLN A 29 2.95 -2.77 12.23
CA GLN A 29 2.97 -1.32 12.09
C GLN A 29 1.68 -0.82 11.45
N ILE A 30 1.21 0.35 11.89
CA ILE A 30 0.14 1.11 11.24
C ILE A 30 0.72 2.45 10.85
N VAL A 31 0.61 2.82 9.57
CA VAL A 31 1.13 4.08 9.03
C VAL A 31 0.02 4.81 8.31
N PHE A 32 -0.15 6.09 8.64
CA PHE A 32 -1.05 6.99 7.91
C PHE A 32 -0.25 7.81 6.89
N ILE A 33 -0.68 7.78 5.63
CA ILE A 33 -0.13 8.62 4.57
C ILE A 33 -1.14 9.74 4.28
N SER A 34 -0.80 10.94 4.75
CA SER A 34 -1.63 12.14 4.58
C SER A 34 -0.99 13.12 3.60
N GLY A 35 -1.82 13.97 2.99
CA GLY A 35 -1.37 15.01 2.07
C GLY A 35 -2.50 15.46 1.14
N GLU A 36 -2.28 16.55 0.44
CA GLU A 36 -3.29 17.17 -0.43
C GLU A 36 -3.76 16.27 -1.57
N ALA A 37 -4.93 16.56 -2.13
CA ALA A 37 -5.41 15.88 -3.33
C ALA A 37 -4.38 16.03 -4.46
N GLY A 38 -4.10 14.93 -5.18
CA GLY A 38 -3.09 14.94 -6.24
C GLY A 38 -1.62 14.93 -5.78
N SER A 39 -1.32 14.93 -4.47
CA SER A 39 0.07 14.98 -3.97
C SER A 39 0.93 13.72 -4.22
N GLY A 40 0.35 12.69 -4.84
CA GLY A 40 1.04 11.43 -5.18
C GLY A 40 0.98 10.33 -4.11
N LYS A 41 0.07 10.39 -3.13
CA LYS A 41 -0.06 9.37 -2.06
C LYS A 41 -0.21 7.95 -2.60
N SER A 42 -1.13 7.74 -3.55
CA SER A 42 -1.36 6.42 -4.15
C SER A 42 -0.14 5.95 -4.95
N ALA A 43 0.56 6.86 -5.62
CA ALA A 43 1.81 6.54 -6.31
C ALA A 43 2.92 6.12 -5.33
N LEU A 44 3.05 6.80 -4.18
CA LEU A 44 3.98 6.42 -3.12
C LEU A 44 3.67 5.03 -2.56
N MET A 45 2.39 4.70 -2.34
CA MET A 45 1.97 3.38 -1.86
C MET A 45 2.30 2.29 -2.88
N ALA A 46 2.00 2.51 -4.16
CA ALA A 46 2.30 1.56 -5.23
C ALA A 46 3.80 1.33 -5.41
N GLU A 47 4.60 2.40 -5.36
CA GLU A 47 6.06 2.34 -5.43
C GLU A 47 6.65 1.58 -4.24
N PHE A 48 6.18 1.89 -3.03
CA PHE A 48 6.58 1.19 -1.81
C PHE A 48 6.26 -0.30 -1.90
N ALA A 49 5.04 -0.66 -2.33
CA ALA A 49 4.61 -2.04 -2.51
C ALA A 49 5.52 -2.80 -3.51
N ARG A 50 5.81 -2.17 -4.67
CA ARG A 50 6.72 -2.74 -5.67
C ARG A 50 8.12 -2.98 -5.09
N ASN A 51 8.67 -1.99 -4.39
CA ASN A 51 10.01 -2.09 -3.79
C ASN A 51 10.07 -3.13 -2.67
N ALA A 52 9.00 -3.26 -1.89
CA ALA A 52 8.87 -4.27 -0.85
C ALA A 52 8.83 -5.69 -1.43
N GLN A 53 8.04 -5.95 -2.49
CA GLN A 53 8.00 -7.26 -3.16
C GLN A 53 9.32 -7.63 -3.84
N MET A 54 10.01 -6.66 -4.46
CA MET A 54 11.33 -6.92 -5.04
C MET A 54 12.38 -7.30 -3.98
N SER A 55 12.30 -6.68 -2.80
CA SER A 55 13.24 -6.94 -1.69
C SER A 55 12.88 -8.19 -0.88
N HIS A 56 11.60 -8.55 -0.85
CA HIS A 56 11.04 -9.67 -0.10
C HIS A 56 10.10 -10.48 -1.01
N PRO A 57 10.63 -11.45 -1.79
CA PRO A 57 9.84 -12.21 -2.76
C PRO A 57 8.65 -12.97 -2.17
N ASP A 58 8.75 -13.36 -0.89
CA ASP A 58 7.69 -14.08 -0.17
C ASP A 58 6.65 -13.13 0.46
N LEU A 59 6.80 -11.80 0.31
CA LEU A 59 5.88 -10.83 0.86
C LEU A 59 4.60 -10.75 0.01
N ILE A 60 3.48 -11.09 0.64
CA ILE A 60 2.15 -10.93 0.04
C ILE A 60 1.63 -9.53 0.37
N ILE A 61 1.15 -8.83 -0.66
CA ILE A 61 0.54 -7.50 -0.52
C ILE A 61 -0.95 -7.59 -0.85
N GLY A 62 -1.78 -7.28 0.14
CA GLY A 62 -3.20 -7.00 -0.06
C GLY A 62 -3.45 -5.50 -0.19
N GLN A 63 -4.22 -5.10 -1.19
CA GLN A 63 -4.64 -3.71 -1.38
C GLN A 63 -6.16 -3.66 -1.49
N GLY A 64 -6.76 -2.65 -0.86
CA GLY A 64 -8.18 -2.34 -0.99
C GLY A 64 -8.40 -0.88 -1.33
N THR A 65 -9.44 -0.58 -2.10
CA THR A 65 -9.81 0.78 -2.50
C THR A 65 -11.08 1.22 -1.77
N CYS A 66 -11.01 2.38 -1.10
CA CYS A 66 -12.18 2.97 -0.44
C CYS A 66 -12.78 4.02 -1.36
N ASN A 67 -13.91 3.71 -1.97
CA ASN A 67 -14.68 4.69 -2.74
C ASN A 67 -15.82 5.23 -1.86
N ALA A 68 -15.89 6.55 -1.72
CA ALA A 68 -16.95 7.21 -0.96
C ALA A 68 -18.25 7.38 -1.78
N GLN A 69 -18.24 7.06 -3.08
CA GLN A 69 -19.35 7.38 -4.02
C GLN A 69 -20.36 6.24 -4.23
N THR A 70 -20.14 5.04 -3.68
CA THR A 70 -20.91 3.83 -4.01
C THR A 70 -21.61 3.22 -2.79
N GLY A 71 -22.83 3.70 -2.50
CA GLY A 71 -23.95 2.95 -1.88
C GLY A 71 -23.79 2.27 -0.49
N MET A 72 -24.93 1.93 0.12
CA MET A 72 -24.98 1.05 1.29
C MET A 72 -24.52 -0.36 0.89
N GLY A 73 -23.36 -0.81 1.37
CA GLY A 73 -22.85 -2.17 1.15
C GLY A 73 -21.33 -2.30 1.02
N GLU A 74 -20.59 -1.20 0.83
CA GLU A 74 -19.16 -1.24 0.52
C GLU A 74 -18.23 -0.81 1.66
N ALA A 75 -18.75 -0.57 2.88
CA ALA A 75 -17.96 -0.16 4.04
C ALA A 75 -16.79 -1.12 4.37
N TYR A 76 -16.94 -2.40 4.00
CA TYR A 76 -15.93 -3.43 4.18
C TYR A 76 -15.28 -3.89 2.88
N LEU A 77 -15.60 -3.27 1.73
CA LEU A 77 -15.04 -3.64 0.43
C LEU A 77 -13.50 -3.64 0.43
N PRO A 78 -12.80 -2.60 0.98
CA PRO A 78 -11.34 -2.62 1.01
C PRO A 78 -10.79 -3.86 1.74
N PHE A 79 -11.45 -4.28 2.83
CA PHE A 79 -11.03 -5.45 3.59
C PHE A 79 -11.35 -6.76 2.86
N ARG A 80 -12.48 -6.82 2.15
CA ARG A 80 -12.83 -7.98 1.31
C ARG A 80 -11.84 -8.18 0.17
N GLU A 81 -11.41 -7.10 -0.48
CA GLU A 81 -10.38 -7.15 -1.54
C GLU A 81 -9.06 -7.69 -0.97
N ILE A 82 -8.61 -7.17 0.18
CA ILE A 82 -7.41 -7.65 0.87
C ILE A 82 -7.54 -9.14 1.23
N LEU A 83 -8.67 -9.55 1.79
CA LEU A 83 -8.90 -10.95 2.17
C LEU A 83 -8.93 -11.87 0.94
N GLY A 84 -9.55 -11.45 -0.17
CA GLY A 84 -9.57 -12.23 -1.40
C GLY A 84 -8.17 -12.59 -1.90
N VAL A 85 -7.26 -11.63 -1.88
CA VAL A 85 -5.84 -11.84 -2.22
C VAL A 85 -5.19 -12.86 -1.27
N LEU A 86 -5.44 -12.75 0.03
CA LEU A 86 -4.83 -13.62 1.04
C LEU A 86 -5.42 -15.04 1.05
N THR A 87 -6.66 -15.21 0.57
CA THR A 87 -7.33 -16.51 0.53
C THR A 87 -7.30 -17.18 -0.84
N GLY A 88 -6.79 -16.52 -1.88
CA GLY A 88 -6.70 -17.05 -3.24
C GLY A 88 -8.04 -17.12 -3.98
N ASN A 89 -8.96 -16.20 -3.68
CA ASN A 89 -10.26 -16.07 -4.37
C ASN A 89 -10.17 -15.16 -5.60
#